data_AF-A0A7W0ZW69-F1
#
_entry.id   AF-A0A7W0ZW69-F1
#
_cell.length_a   1.000
_cell.length_b   1.000
_cell.length_c   1.000
_cell.angle_alpha   90.00
_cell.angle_beta   90.00
_cell.angle_gamma   90.00
#
_symmetry.space_group_name_H-M   'P 1'
#
loop_
_entity.id
_entity.type
_entity.pdbx_description
1 polymer ?
#
loop_
_entity_poly.entity_id
_entity_poly.type
_entity_poly.pdbx_seq_one_letter_code
_entity_poly.pdbx_strand_id
1 'polypeptide(L)'
;PETAPWFDGKTVSLIGARGETLGIQVLHRDGKPTGLTFSDAAITVRGYTVEAFRARRGSTAMYGGTQGAGTYPDALTPATSPIGNPAFFEIAIGRDAAPGPRSGELVVGERRLPVTLEVAPVTLPALPRSVWAYGDPRELVWAASPTGDPPRATPSAAERACIETFRGYGVLLTPDIRLDWWPARKELVAGITDIPVNISRDPAVAGDEVRAWIAATQGTGHLPFTIPIDEPRTPEARAKVRALSAAVRAAGGGPTTFRYAVTSEPHPDLGDAIDLYISMSAAHLDGDLHARWTYNGAHPYAGSMVLDAITPGARTWGWIAYRYAISTWYVWDALYWHDRHNRKGAPLPGRALDPRLDPTSFHDGEDHGNLDGVLALPAKDGCQPTLRLAQIRRGLQDRQLLELAARCDPSATARLAAEMVPRALADANGGKPSKAKPSWPTTEAPWELARRKLLSLAACAR
;
A
#
# COMPACT_ATOMS: atom_id res chain seq x y z
N PRO A 1 -9.70 -16.13 19.60
CA PRO A 1 -10.36 -17.13 18.73
C PRO A 1 -9.71 -18.50 18.92
N GLU A 2 -10.50 -19.58 19.00
CA GLU A 2 -9.98 -20.97 19.16
C GLU A 2 -9.04 -21.39 18.01
N THR A 3 -9.05 -20.64 16.90
CA THR A 3 -8.25 -20.89 15.69
C THR A 3 -7.00 -20.02 15.55
N ALA A 4 -6.69 -19.15 16.52
CA ALA A 4 -5.51 -18.28 16.43
C ALA A 4 -4.23 -19.10 16.70
N PRO A 5 -3.28 -19.21 15.75
CA PRO A 5 -2.07 -20.01 15.95
C PRO A 5 -1.09 -19.39 16.95
N TRP A 6 -1.43 -18.23 17.53
CA TRP A 6 -0.64 -17.49 18.51
C TRP A 6 -1.35 -17.31 19.86
N PHE A 7 -2.53 -17.92 20.09
CA PHE A 7 -3.21 -17.80 21.39
C PHE A 7 -3.91 -19.12 21.76
N ASP A 8 -3.46 -19.74 22.86
CA ASP A 8 -3.98 -21.02 23.36
C ASP A 8 -5.09 -20.87 24.42
N GLY A 9 -5.58 -19.63 24.62
CA GLY A 9 -6.53 -19.31 25.69
C GLY A 9 -5.87 -18.80 26.98
N LYS A 10 -4.56 -18.99 27.16
CA LYS A 10 -3.79 -18.62 28.35
C LYS A 10 -2.58 -17.74 28.04
N THR A 11 -1.89 -18.01 26.94
CA THR A 11 -0.63 -17.37 26.57
C THR A 11 -0.68 -16.91 25.13
N VAL A 12 -0.11 -15.73 24.85
CA VAL A 12 0.10 -15.25 23.48
C VAL A 12 1.52 -15.61 23.04
N SER A 13 1.68 -16.29 21.91
CA SER A 13 2.97 -16.75 21.37
C SER A 13 3.27 -16.16 20.00
N LEU A 14 4.17 -15.17 19.98
CA LEU A 14 4.60 -14.44 18.80
C LEU A 14 6.01 -14.85 18.39
N ILE A 15 6.34 -14.63 17.12
CA ILE A 15 7.70 -14.78 16.60
C ILE A 15 7.95 -13.70 15.55
N GLY A 16 9.12 -13.08 15.56
CA GLY A 16 9.48 -12.03 14.59
C GLY A 16 10.97 -11.89 14.33
N ALA A 17 11.31 -11.37 13.15
CA ALA A 17 12.68 -11.04 12.78
C ALA A 17 13.10 -9.67 13.35
N ARG A 18 14.41 -9.45 13.48
CA ARG A 18 14.97 -8.13 13.78
C ARG A 18 14.60 -7.14 12.67
N GLY A 19 14.14 -5.95 13.04
CA GLY A 19 13.64 -4.93 12.10
C GLY A 19 12.21 -5.14 11.60
N GLU A 20 11.49 -6.15 12.11
CA GLU A 20 10.09 -6.39 11.77
C GLU A 20 9.13 -5.63 12.70
N THR A 21 7.91 -5.34 12.21
CA THR A 21 6.81 -4.80 13.01
C THR A 21 5.61 -5.74 12.95
N LEU A 22 5.31 -6.42 14.05
CA LEU A 22 4.14 -7.28 14.16
C LEU A 22 2.90 -6.46 14.49
N GLY A 23 1.75 -6.81 13.89
CA GLY A 23 0.45 -6.27 14.27
C GLY A 23 -0.36 -7.32 15.01
N ILE A 24 -0.95 -6.97 16.16
CA ILE A 24 -1.87 -7.84 16.90
C ILE A 24 -3.18 -7.10 17.18
N GLN A 25 -4.30 -7.71 16.76
CA GLN A 25 -5.62 -7.28 17.17
C GLN A 25 -6.06 -8.08 18.40
N VAL A 26 -6.47 -7.37 19.45
CA VAL A 26 -7.00 -7.94 20.68
C VAL A 26 -8.52 -7.76 20.66
N LEU A 27 -9.22 -8.89 20.52
CA LEU A 27 -10.67 -8.93 20.52
C LEU A 27 -11.18 -9.27 21.91
N HIS A 28 -11.94 -8.36 22.53
CA HIS A 28 -12.59 -8.61 23.82
C HIS A 28 -13.95 -7.91 23.89
N ARG A 29 -14.93 -8.53 24.57
CA ARG A 29 -16.32 -8.03 24.56
C ARG A 29 -16.56 -6.87 25.53
N ASP A 30 -15.67 -6.69 26.49
CA ASP A 30 -15.98 -5.90 27.69
C ASP A 30 -15.62 -4.41 27.55
N GLY A 31 -15.11 -3.98 26.39
CA GLY A 31 -14.69 -2.59 26.15
C GLY A 31 -13.67 -2.06 27.16
N LYS A 32 -12.96 -2.95 27.87
CA LYS A 32 -11.98 -2.59 28.89
C LYS A 32 -10.71 -2.01 28.27
N PRO A 33 -9.96 -1.20 29.03
CA PRO A 33 -8.63 -0.79 28.62
C PRO A 33 -7.74 -2.02 28.40
N THR A 34 -7.01 -2.02 27.28
CA THR A 34 -6.04 -3.05 26.92
C THR A 34 -4.65 -2.45 26.92
N GLY A 35 -3.65 -3.18 27.40
CA GLY A 35 -2.24 -2.79 27.36
C GLY A 35 -1.36 -3.95 26.94
N LEU A 36 -0.30 -3.67 26.20
CA LEU A 36 0.72 -4.65 25.84
C LEU A 36 2.10 -4.07 26.11
N THR A 37 2.92 -4.79 26.86
CA THR A 37 4.28 -4.37 27.22
C THR A 37 5.26 -5.52 27.08
N PHE A 38 6.54 -5.19 26.88
CA PHE A 38 7.67 -6.11 26.94
C PHE A 38 8.73 -5.53 27.89
N SER A 39 9.50 -6.38 28.56
CA SER A 39 10.57 -5.94 29.45
C SER A 39 11.86 -5.55 28.72
N ASP A 40 12.03 -5.99 27.46
CA ASP A 40 13.19 -5.67 26.63
C ASP A 40 13.02 -4.32 25.92
N ALA A 41 13.96 -3.40 26.14
CA ALA A 41 13.99 -2.08 25.53
C ALA A 41 14.15 -2.11 23.99
N ALA A 42 14.67 -3.21 23.43
CA ALA A 42 14.74 -3.41 21.98
C ALA A 42 13.37 -3.71 21.35
N ILE A 43 12.31 -3.89 22.15
CA ILE A 43 10.95 -4.13 21.69
C ILE A 43 10.08 -2.93 22.03
N THR A 44 9.67 -2.16 21.02
CA THR A 44 8.77 -1.02 21.21
C THR A 44 7.34 -1.41 20.87
N VAL A 45 6.40 -1.09 21.75
CA VAL A 45 4.96 -1.31 21.52
C VAL A 45 4.25 0.03 21.32
N ARG A 46 3.39 0.10 20.30
CA ARG A 46 2.46 1.21 20.09
C ARG A 46 1.03 0.68 20.11
N GLY A 47 0.22 1.18 21.02
CA GLY A 47 -1.20 0.85 21.11
C GLY A 47 -2.07 1.80 20.28
N TYR A 48 -3.18 1.28 19.78
CA TYR A 48 -4.17 2.02 19.01
C TYR A 48 -5.58 1.63 19.43
N THR A 49 -6.41 2.63 19.74
CA THR A 49 -7.86 2.48 19.71
C THR A 49 -8.28 2.38 18.25
N VAL A 50 -9.06 1.34 17.93
CA VAL A 50 -9.52 1.09 16.56
C VAL A 50 -10.95 1.59 16.42
N GLU A 51 -11.14 2.59 15.57
CA GLU A 51 -12.46 3.05 15.18
C GLU A 51 -13.01 2.19 14.05
N ALA A 52 -14.30 1.86 14.13
CA ALA A 52 -14.99 1.06 13.14
C ALA A 52 -16.02 1.90 12.37
N PHE A 53 -16.14 1.63 11.08
CA PHE A 53 -17.07 2.32 10.19
C PHE A 53 -18.16 1.37 9.71
N ARG A 54 -19.38 1.90 9.60
CA ARG A 54 -20.55 1.13 9.16
C ARG A 54 -20.79 1.34 7.67
N ALA A 55 -20.44 0.35 6.87
CA ALA A 55 -20.82 0.30 5.46
C ALA A 55 -22.29 -0.14 5.35
N ARG A 56 -23.13 0.71 4.75
CA ARG A 56 -24.56 0.41 4.55
C ARG A 56 -24.81 -0.57 3.40
N ARG A 57 -23.84 -0.67 2.49
CA ARG A 57 -23.78 -1.58 1.35
C ARG A 57 -22.33 -1.94 1.10
N GLY A 58 -22.10 -3.12 0.53
CA GLY A 58 -20.75 -3.51 0.13
C GLY A 58 -20.27 -2.72 -1.08
N SER A 59 -18.97 -2.56 -1.25
CA SER A 59 -18.37 -2.02 -2.48
C SER A 59 -18.73 -2.90 -3.68
N THR A 60 -18.73 -2.31 -4.87
CA THR A 60 -19.14 -3.00 -6.11
C THR A 60 -18.15 -4.07 -6.55
N ALA A 61 -18.53 -4.84 -7.58
CA ALA A 61 -17.72 -5.93 -8.12
C ALA A 61 -16.37 -5.48 -8.70
N MET A 62 -16.19 -4.18 -8.98
CA MET A 62 -14.92 -3.58 -9.38
C MET A 62 -13.78 -3.87 -8.37
N TYR A 63 -14.10 -3.98 -7.08
CA TYR A 63 -13.12 -4.29 -6.02
C TYR A 63 -12.95 -5.79 -5.74
N GLY A 64 -13.59 -6.61 -6.57
CA GLY A 64 -13.76 -8.02 -6.30
C GLY A 64 -14.73 -8.28 -5.15
N GLY A 65 -15.03 -9.55 -4.89
CA GLY A 65 -15.98 -9.91 -3.82
C GLY A 65 -15.69 -9.18 -2.51
N THR A 66 -16.75 -8.65 -1.89
CA THR A 66 -16.71 -7.92 -0.62
C THR A 66 -17.44 -8.68 0.47
N GLN A 67 -17.25 -8.26 1.72
CA GLN A 67 -18.00 -8.77 2.87
C GLN A 67 -19.41 -8.18 2.97
N GLY A 68 -19.76 -7.19 2.13
CA GLY A 68 -21.10 -6.61 2.07
C GLY A 68 -21.32 -5.46 3.06
N ALA A 69 -22.58 -5.29 3.48
CA ALA A 69 -22.91 -4.34 4.53
C ALA A 69 -22.42 -4.86 5.89
N GLY A 70 -21.85 -3.98 6.72
CA GLY A 70 -21.26 -4.40 7.98
C GLY A 70 -20.57 -3.27 8.73
N THR A 71 -20.02 -3.60 9.89
CA THR A 71 -19.17 -2.70 10.68
C THR A 71 -17.75 -3.23 10.62
N TYR A 72 -16.83 -2.41 10.12
CA TYR A 72 -15.46 -2.82 9.83
C TYR A 72 -14.50 -1.96 10.66
N PRO A 73 -13.62 -2.57 11.48
CA PRO A 73 -12.57 -1.84 12.18
C PRO A 73 -11.53 -1.35 11.17
N ASP A 74 -11.10 -0.09 11.26
CA ASP A 74 -10.10 0.42 10.32
C ASP A 74 -9.19 1.52 10.90
N ALA A 75 -9.74 2.65 11.33
CA ALA A 75 -8.91 3.81 11.68
C ALA A 75 -8.18 3.62 13.02
N LEU A 76 -6.91 4.01 13.05
CA LEU A 76 -6.00 3.77 14.17
C LEU A 76 -5.70 5.07 14.89
N THR A 77 -6.24 5.25 16.10
CA THR A 77 -5.93 6.39 16.97
C THR A 77 -4.90 5.96 18.02
N PRO A 78 -3.69 6.54 18.05
CA PRO A 78 -2.69 6.20 19.06
C PRO A 78 -3.24 6.31 20.48
N ALA A 79 -3.01 5.29 21.29
CA ALA A 79 -3.41 5.24 22.69
C ALA A 79 -2.44 4.37 23.49
N THR A 80 -2.04 4.85 24.67
CA THR A 80 -1.19 4.08 25.60
C THR A 80 -1.93 2.90 26.22
N SER A 81 -3.23 3.05 26.41
CA SER A 81 -4.14 2.01 26.90
C SER A 81 -5.41 2.00 26.04
N PRO A 82 -5.34 1.45 24.81
CA PRO A 82 -6.49 1.39 23.91
C PRO A 82 -7.76 0.88 24.56
N ILE A 83 -8.89 1.48 24.22
CA ILE A 83 -10.21 1.10 24.69
C ILE A 83 -11.03 0.66 23.47
N GLY A 84 -11.81 -0.41 23.62
CA GLY A 84 -12.74 -0.86 22.60
C GLY A 84 -12.42 -2.24 22.06
N ASN A 85 -13.13 -2.64 21.01
CA ASN A 85 -13.01 -3.95 20.39
C ASN A 85 -13.06 -3.82 18.86
N PRO A 86 -11.96 -4.06 18.13
CA PRO A 86 -10.64 -4.45 18.63
C PRO A 86 -9.84 -3.31 19.29
N ALA A 87 -8.91 -3.66 20.16
CA ALA A 87 -7.67 -2.88 20.36
C ALA A 87 -6.60 -3.39 19.38
N PHE A 88 -5.70 -2.52 18.91
CA PHE A 88 -4.61 -2.92 18.02
C PHE A 88 -3.25 -2.49 18.59
N PHE A 89 -2.24 -3.35 18.45
CA PHE A 89 -0.87 -3.05 18.85
C PHE A 89 0.09 -3.32 17.71
N GLU A 90 1.02 -2.41 17.51
CA GLU A 90 2.21 -2.60 16.70
C GLU A 90 3.41 -2.90 17.62
N ILE A 91 4.12 -3.98 17.33
CA ILE A 91 5.28 -4.45 18.09
C ILE A 91 6.49 -4.38 17.16
N ALA A 92 7.29 -3.32 17.30
CA ALA A 92 8.51 -3.13 16.53
C ALA A 92 9.69 -3.83 17.23
N ILE A 93 10.37 -4.70 16.50
CA ILE A 93 11.56 -5.44 16.96
C ILE A 93 12.80 -4.69 16.45
N GLY A 94 13.64 -4.22 17.38
CA GLY A 94 14.90 -3.56 17.06
C GLY A 94 15.76 -4.38 16.10
N ARG A 95 16.50 -3.69 15.21
CA ARG A 95 17.40 -4.36 14.25
C ARG A 95 18.59 -5.06 14.94
N ASP A 96 18.86 -4.67 16.17
CA ASP A 96 19.92 -5.11 17.07
C ASP A 96 19.39 -5.98 18.24
N ALA A 97 18.08 -6.23 18.30
CA ALA A 97 17.49 -7.08 19.33
C ALA A 97 18.12 -8.48 19.33
N ALA A 98 18.66 -8.94 20.46
CA ALA A 98 19.29 -10.25 20.50
C ALA A 98 18.27 -11.38 20.16
N PRO A 99 18.67 -12.46 19.47
CA PRO A 99 17.77 -13.60 19.24
C PRO A 99 17.25 -14.23 20.53
N GLY A 100 16.16 -14.99 20.42
CA GLY A 100 15.58 -15.79 21.51
C GLY A 100 14.33 -15.17 22.14
N PRO A 101 13.84 -15.77 23.25
CA PRO A 101 12.54 -15.42 23.81
C PRO A 101 12.57 -14.10 24.55
N ARG A 102 11.46 -13.35 24.48
CA ARG A 102 11.18 -12.13 25.23
C ARG A 102 9.83 -12.22 25.91
N SER A 103 9.82 -11.86 27.19
CA SER A 103 8.61 -11.86 28.01
C SER A 103 7.91 -10.51 27.91
N GLY A 104 6.61 -10.57 27.73
CA GLY A 104 5.69 -9.45 27.77
C GLY A 104 4.41 -9.82 28.51
N GLU A 105 3.56 -8.82 28.68
CA GLU A 105 2.27 -8.95 29.34
C GLU A 105 1.19 -8.26 28.51
N LEU A 106 0.11 -8.98 28.22
CA LEU A 106 -1.11 -8.44 27.67
C LEU A 106 -2.11 -8.29 28.81
N VAL A 107 -2.53 -7.06 29.07
CA VAL A 107 -3.54 -6.71 30.07
C VAL A 107 -4.84 -6.40 29.35
N VAL A 108 -5.94 -7.02 29.77
CA VAL A 108 -7.31 -6.72 29.29
C VAL A 108 -8.20 -6.52 30.52
N GLY A 109 -8.45 -5.27 30.90
CA GLY A 109 -9.06 -4.96 32.20
C GLY A 109 -8.22 -5.51 33.35
N GLU A 110 -8.79 -6.41 34.15
CA GLU A 110 -8.08 -7.07 35.27
C GLU A 110 -7.32 -8.34 34.84
N ARG A 111 -7.60 -8.86 33.65
CA ARG A 111 -6.99 -10.10 33.16
C ARG A 111 -5.58 -9.80 32.66
N ARG A 112 -4.61 -10.57 33.15
CA ARG A 112 -3.21 -10.53 32.72
C ARG A 112 -2.88 -11.83 32.00
N LEU A 113 -2.31 -11.72 30.80
CA LEU A 113 -1.94 -12.83 29.95
C LEU A 113 -0.44 -12.74 29.63
N PRO A 114 0.35 -13.79 29.88
CA PRO A 114 1.73 -13.81 29.44
C PRO A 114 1.81 -13.75 27.92
N VAL A 115 2.77 -12.98 27.43
CA VAL A 115 3.13 -12.89 26.02
C VAL A 115 4.58 -13.33 25.87
N THR A 116 4.83 -14.29 25.00
CA THR A 116 6.18 -14.68 24.60
C THR A 116 6.40 -14.23 23.16
N LEU A 117 7.45 -13.44 22.94
CA LEU A 117 7.93 -13.07 21.61
C LEU A 117 9.27 -13.75 21.37
N GLU A 118 9.32 -14.68 20.43
CA GLU A 118 10.58 -15.25 19.94
C GLU A 118 11.21 -14.33 18.89
N VAL A 119 12.38 -13.76 19.18
CA VAL A 119 13.15 -12.99 18.20
C VAL A 119 14.00 -13.97 17.38
N ALA A 120 13.61 -14.19 16.13
CA ALA A 120 14.31 -15.08 15.23
C ALA A 120 15.73 -14.56 14.91
N PRO A 121 16.71 -15.45 14.63
CA PRO A 121 18.05 -15.07 14.23
C PRO A 121 18.14 -14.53 12.79
N VAL A 122 17.12 -13.80 12.33
CA VAL A 122 17.02 -13.21 10.98
C VAL A 122 16.87 -11.68 11.11
N THR A 123 17.54 -10.92 10.24
CA THR A 123 17.42 -9.46 10.18
C THR A 123 16.79 -9.03 8.86
N LEU A 124 15.65 -8.33 8.91
CA LEU A 124 15.05 -7.75 7.70
C LEU A 124 15.89 -6.57 7.20
N PRO A 125 16.01 -6.36 5.87
CA PRO A 125 16.51 -5.09 5.36
C PRO A 125 15.58 -3.92 5.76
N ALA A 126 15.98 -2.69 5.46
CA ALA A 126 15.06 -1.55 5.63
C ALA A 126 13.78 -1.79 4.82
N LEU A 127 12.63 -1.43 5.38
CA LEU A 127 11.34 -1.63 4.72
C LEU A 127 11.34 -0.97 3.34
N PRO A 128 11.12 -1.73 2.25
CA PRO A 128 11.13 -1.16 0.91
C PRO A 128 9.94 -0.22 0.73
N ARG A 129 10.12 0.77 -0.13
CA ARG A 129 9.05 1.68 -0.57
C ARG A 129 8.52 1.25 -1.93
N SER A 130 8.11 -0.02 -2.02
CA SER A 130 7.65 -0.65 -3.27
C SER A 130 6.14 -0.54 -3.48
N VAL A 131 5.45 0.26 -2.67
CA VAL A 131 4.09 0.71 -2.94
C VAL A 131 4.14 2.21 -3.14
N TRP A 132 3.68 2.70 -4.28
CA TRP A 132 3.48 4.12 -4.52
C TRP A 132 1.99 4.41 -4.45
N ALA A 133 1.60 5.34 -3.58
CA ALA A 133 0.25 5.88 -3.54
C ALA A 133 0.27 7.35 -3.95
N TYR A 134 -0.54 7.68 -4.94
CA TYR A 134 -0.81 9.07 -5.26
C TYR A 134 -1.46 9.76 -4.06
N GLY A 135 -1.02 10.96 -3.73
CA GLY A 135 -1.60 11.78 -2.67
C GLY A 135 -1.69 13.22 -3.12
N ASP A 136 -2.91 13.73 -3.27
CA ASP A 136 -3.14 15.12 -3.66
C ASP A 136 -2.94 16.06 -2.46
N PRO A 137 -1.94 16.97 -2.46
CA PRO A 137 -1.68 17.85 -1.32
C PRO A 137 -2.85 18.81 -1.04
N ARG A 138 -3.78 19.01 -1.99
CA ARG A 138 -4.98 19.82 -1.78
C ARG A 138 -5.90 19.23 -0.73
N GLU A 139 -5.92 17.91 -0.57
CA GLU A 139 -6.78 17.22 0.39
C GLU A 139 -6.45 17.63 1.82
N LEU A 140 -5.16 17.83 2.11
CA LEU A 140 -4.68 18.34 3.40
C LEU A 140 -5.09 19.79 3.63
N VAL A 141 -5.10 20.59 2.57
CA VAL A 141 -5.55 21.98 2.68
C VAL A 141 -7.05 22.05 2.93
N TRP A 142 -7.85 21.31 2.15
CA TRP A 142 -9.31 21.28 2.27
C TRP A 142 -9.78 20.70 3.61
N ALA A 143 -9.09 19.68 4.12
CA ALA A 143 -9.36 19.12 5.45
C ALA A 143 -9.11 20.14 6.59
N ALA A 144 -8.13 21.03 6.41
CA ALA A 144 -7.85 22.10 7.38
C ALA A 144 -8.75 23.33 7.21
N SER A 145 -9.09 23.68 5.96
CA SER A 145 -9.95 24.80 5.61
C SER A 145 -10.59 24.61 4.22
N PRO A 146 -11.93 24.59 4.09
CA PRO A 146 -12.61 24.41 2.81
C PRO A 146 -12.32 25.51 1.76
N THR A 147 -11.88 26.69 2.20
CA THR A 147 -11.50 27.83 1.33
C THR A 147 -10.00 27.94 1.14
N GLY A 148 -9.23 26.92 1.55
CA GLY A 148 -7.79 27.03 1.71
C GLY A 148 -7.02 27.30 0.41
N ASP A 149 -5.83 27.87 0.57
CA ASP A 149 -4.91 28.25 -0.49
C ASP A 149 -4.57 27.08 -1.44
N PRO A 150 -4.15 27.36 -2.69
CA PRO A 150 -3.59 26.33 -3.54
C PRO A 150 -2.39 25.63 -2.88
N PRO A 151 -2.10 24.37 -3.28
CA PRO A 151 -0.98 23.62 -2.74
C PRO A 151 0.33 24.35 -3.07
N ARG A 152 1.26 24.33 -2.12
CA ARG A 152 2.51 25.08 -2.17
C ARG A 152 3.67 24.17 -2.62
N ALA A 153 4.68 24.77 -3.24
CA ALA A 153 5.90 24.08 -3.61
C ALA A 153 6.56 23.42 -2.39
N THR A 154 6.65 24.17 -1.28
CA THR A 154 7.14 23.68 0.01
C THR A 154 6.04 22.90 0.74
N PRO A 155 6.26 21.61 1.06
CA PRO A 155 5.32 20.81 1.83
C PRO A 155 5.05 21.41 3.21
N SER A 156 3.77 21.42 3.60
CA SER A 156 3.33 21.84 4.94
C SER A 156 3.80 20.83 6.03
N ALA A 157 3.69 21.21 7.30
CA ALA A 157 4.00 20.30 8.41
C ALA A 157 3.08 19.07 8.40
N ALA A 158 1.78 19.26 8.15
CA ALA A 158 0.81 18.18 8.05
C ALA A 158 1.11 17.24 6.87
N GLU A 159 1.53 17.78 5.72
CA GLU A 159 1.94 16.97 4.56
C GLU A 159 3.17 16.13 4.88
N ARG A 160 4.20 16.71 5.51
CA ARG A 160 5.38 15.95 5.95
C ARG A 160 5.00 14.86 6.94
N ALA A 161 4.14 15.16 7.92
CA ALA A 161 3.66 14.18 8.88
C ALA A 161 2.90 13.02 8.20
N CYS A 162 2.05 13.31 7.20
CA CYS A 162 1.42 12.28 6.38
C CYS A 162 2.45 11.42 5.63
N ILE A 163 3.41 12.04 4.95
CA ILE A 163 4.46 11.33 4.22
C ILE A 163 5.25 10.40 5.17
N GLU A 164 5.62 10.87 6.36
CA GLU A 164 6.30 10.04 7.36
C GLU A 164 5.41 8.89 7.86
N THR A 165 4.11 9.13 8.09
CA THR A 165 3.16 8.06 8.43
C THR A 165 3.17 6.97 7.36
N PHE A 166 2.95 7.31 6.09
CA PHE A 166 2.94 6.34 4.99
C PHE A 166 4.28 5.63 4.81
N ARG A 167 5.40 6.37 4.96
CA ARG A 167 6.75 5.80 4.93
C ARG A 167 6.96 4.74 6.01
N GLY A 168 6.41 4.94 7.21
CA GLY A 168 6.41 3.96 8.30
C GLY A 168 5.66 2.66 7.97
N TYR A 169 4.81 2.66 6.95
CA TYR A 169 4.09 1.50 6.41
C TYR A 169 4.67 0.98 5.08
N GLY A 170 5.80 1.53 4.61
CA GLY A 170 6.45 1.11 3.36
C GLY A 170 5.78 1.65 2.10
N VAL A 171 4.95 2.68 2.26
CA VAL A 171 4.25 3.35 1.15
C VAL A 171 4.90 4.69 0.86
N LEU A 172 5.23 4.93 -0.40
CA LEU A 172 5.60 6.24 -0.91
C LEU A 172 4.32 7.03 -1.18
N LEU A 173 4.00 7.99 -0.29
CA LEU A 173 2.93 8.96 -0.53
C LEU A 173 3.53 10.17 -1.26
N THR A 174 3.08 10.43 -2.48
CA THR A 174 3.53 11.60 -3.25
C THR A 174 2.52 11.97 -4.33
N PRO A 175 2.33 13.26 -4.64
CA PRO A 175 1.71 13.66 -5.89
C PRO A 175 2.66 13.37 -7.06
N ASP A 176 2.16 13.60 -8.27
CA ASP A 176 3.02 13.92 -9.41
C ASP A 176 3.73 15.25 -9.11
N ILE A 177 5.05 15.20 -8.95
CA ILE A 177 5.84 16.36 -8.57
C ILE A 177 5.93 17.30 -9.78
N ARG A 178 5.65 18.60 -9.57
CA ARG A 178 5.91 19.62 -10.58
C ARG A 178 7.37 20.07 -10.53
N LEU A 179 7.91 20.48 -11.67
CA LEU A 179 9.33 20.83 -11.77
C LEU A 179 9.70 21.99 -10.84
N ASP A 180 8.83 23.00 -10.71
CA ASP A 180 9.01 24.13 -9.80
C ASP A 180 8.94 23.74 -8.31
N TRP A 181 8.37 22.57 -7.99
CA TRP A 181 8.32 22.04 -6.64
C TRP A 181 9.52 21.14 -6.30
N TRP A 182 10.26 20.68 -7.30
CA TRP A 182 11.35 19.71 -7.14
C TRP A 182 12.38 20.11 -6.06
N PRO A 183 12.90 21.35 -6.01
CA PRO A 183 13.92 21.71 -5.01
C PRO A 183 13.44 21.53 -3.56
N ALA A 184 12.15 21.75 -3.29
CA ALA A 184 11.57 21.65 -1.95
C ALA A 184 11.11 20.22 -1.59
N ARG A 185 11.03 19.32 -2.58
CA ARG A 185 10.44 17.98 -2.43
C ARG A 185 11.42 16.82 -2.64
N LYS A 186 12.56 17.03 -3.29
CA LYS A 186 13.54 15.97 -3.58
C LYS A 186 13.94 15.11 -2.36
N GLU A 187 14.09 15.74 -1.19
CA GLU A 187 14.45 15.03 0.05
C GLU A 187 13.34 14.08 0.55
N LEU A 188 12.08 14.35 0.19
CA LEU A 188 10.95 13.49 0.56
C LEU A 188 10.98 12.14 -0.18
N VAL A 189 11.59 12.13 -1.37
CA VAL A 189 11.73 10.94 -2.22
C VAL A 189 13.15 10.39 -2.23
N ALA A 190 14.03 10.85 -1.32
CA ALA A 190 15.39 10.36 -1.22
C ALA A 190 15.44 8.83 -1.05
N GLY A 191 16.29 8.16 -1.83
CA GLY A 191 16.41 6.70 -1.87
C GLY A 191 15.35 5.97 -2.70
N ILE A 192 14.50 6.71 -3.44
CA ILE A 192 13.59 6.16 -4.45
C ILE A 192 14.19 6.35 -5.83
N THR A 193 14.23 5.29 -6.63
CA THR A 193 14.66 5.40 -8.03
C THR A 193 13.57 6.07 -8.87
N ASP A 194 12.40 5.46 -9.00
CA ASP A 194 11.32 5.96 -9.86
C ASP A 194 10.50 7.06 -9.16
N ILE A 195 10.57 8.29 -9.64
CA ILE A 195 9.83 9.44 -9.06
C ILE A 195 8.71 9.92 -9.99
N PRO A 196 7.47 10.06 -9.51
CA PRO A 196 6.37 10.53 -10.33
C PRO A 196 6.46 12.03 -10.56
N VAL A 197 6.33 12.45 -11.80
CA VAL A 197 6.42 13.84 -12.20
C VAL A 197 5.27 14.26 -13.11
N ASN A 198 4.91 15.53 -13.01
CA ASN A 198 3.92 16.14 -13.86
C ASN A 198 4.58 16.76 -15.09
N ILE A 199 3.93 16.57 -16.25
CA ILE A 199 4.19 17.27 -17.50
C ILE A 199 2.86 17.68 -18.15
N SER A 200 2.92 18.66 -19.04
CA SER A 200 1.83 19.09 -19.89
C SER A 200 1.32 17.95 -20.76
N ARG A 201 0.01 17.98 -21.03
CA ARG A 201 -0.63 17.11 -22.03
C ARG A 201 -0.51 17.63 -23.46
N ASP A 202 0.01 18.84 -23.63
CA ASP A 202 0.36 19.40 -24.94
C ASP A 202 1.76 18.90 -25.36
N PRO A 203 1.86 18.10 -26.45
CA PRO A 203 3.15 17.60 -26.93
C PRO A 203 4.19 18.70 -27.19
N ALA A 204 3.77 19.91 -27.57
CA ALA A 204 4.68 21.02 -27.84
C ALA A 204 5.39 21.51 -26.57
N VAL A 205 4.69 21.47 -25.43
CA VAL A 205 5.22 21.93 -24.13
C VAL A 205 5.93 20.80 -23.39
N ALA A 206 5.39 19.59 -23.48
CA ALA A 206 5.90 18.41 -22.77
C ALA A 206 7.38 18.12 -23.06
N GLY A 207 7.84 18.35 -24.30
CA GLY A 207 9.23 18.12 -24.66
C GLY A 207 10.22 19.01 -23.90
N ASP A 208 9.88 20.28 -23.65
CA ASP A 208 10.72 21.19 -22.86
C ASP A 208 10.77 20.77 -21.39
N GLU A 209 9.62 20.39 -20.83
CA GLU A 209 9.52 19.93 -19.44
C GLU A 209 10.28 18.62 -19.22
N VAL A 210 10.25 17.69 -20.18
CA VAL A 210 11.05 16.44 -20.14
C VAL A 210 12.54 16.74 -20.11
N ARG A 211 13.04 17.63 -20.99
CA ARG A 211 14.45 18.05 -20.97
C ARG A 211 14.84 18.64 -19.62
N ALA A 212 13.96 19.47 -19.07
CA ALA A 212 14.21 20.12 -17.78
C ALA A 212 14.20 19.11 -16.62
N TRP A 213 13.32 18.12 -16.64
CA TRP A 213 13.32 17.01 -15.67
C TRP A 213 14.57 16.14 -15.75
N ILE A 214 15.02 15.79 -16.96
CA ILE A 214 16.27 15.04 -17.16
C ILE A 214 17.44 15.83 -16.57
N ALA A 215 17.55 17.13 -16.88
CA ALA A 215 18.60 17.98 -16.31
C ALA A 215 18.51 18.07 -14.78
N ALA A 216 17.30 18.22 -14.22
CA ALA A 216 17.07 18.36 -12.78
C ALA A 216 17.35 17.09 -11.96
N THR A 217 17.36 15.92 -12.62
CA THR A 217 17.56 14.60 -11.98
C THR A 217 18.89 13.95 -12.37
N GLN A 218 19.65 14.54 -13.29
CA GLN A 218 20.94 14.03 -13.73
C GLN A 218 21.90 13.84 -12.53
N GLY A 219 22.44 12.63 -12.40
CA GLY A 219 23.40 12.29 -11.34
C GLY A 219 22.79 12.12 -9.94
N THR A 220 21.47 12.28 -9.78
CA THR A 220 20.81 12.14 -8.47
C THR A 220 20.45 10.69 -8.12
N GLY A 221 20.47 9.78 -9.10
CA GLY A 221 19.96 8.42 -8.98
C GLY A 221 18.44 8.31 -9.12
N HIS A 222 17.73 9.43 -9.27
CA HIS A 222 16.30 9.45 -9.59
C HIS A 222 16.05 9.28 -11.09
N LEU A 223 14.99 8.55 -11.40
CA LEU A 223 14.45 8.35 -12.73
C LEU A 223 13.01 8.89 -12.77
N PRO A 224 12.79 10.07 -13.38
CA PRO A 224 11.45 10.62 -13.49
C PRO A 224 10.57 9.74 -14.38
N PHE A 225 9.30 9.61 -14.02
CA PHE A 225 8.27 9.00 -14.86
C PHE A 225 6.95 9.75 -14.76
N THR A 226 6.07 9.58 -15.74
CA THR A 226 4.78 10.27 -15.78
C THR A 226 3.67 9.40 -16.37
N ILE A 227 2.43 9.65 -15.95
CA ILE A 227 1.20 8.99 -16.45
C ILE A 227 0.23 10.08 -16.94
N PRO A 228 0.48 10.74 -18.09
CA PRO A 228 -0.26 11.96 -18.44
C PRO A 228 -1.71 11.67 -18.83
N ILE A 229 -1.96 10.51 -19.42
CA ILE A 229 -3.29 10.06 -19.86
C ILE A 229 -3.56 8.72 -19.17
N ASP A 230 -4.52 8.75 -18.27
CA ASP A 230 -5.00 7.59 -17.53
C ASP A 230 -5.88 6.71 -18.42
N GLU A 231 -5.66 5.38 -18.36
CA GLU A 231 -6.43 4.33 -19.04
C GLU A 231 -6.92 4.69 -20.46
N PRO A 232 -6.06 4.73 -21.50
CA PRO A 232 -6.44 5.14 -22.86
C PRO A 232 -7.30 4.08 -23.58
N ARG A 233 -8.58 3.98 -23.20
CA ARG A 233 -9.54 2.96 -23.69
C ARG A 233 -10.02 3.18 -25.13
N THR A 234 -9.98 4.41 -25.65
CA THR A 234 -10.43 4.72 -27.03
C THR A 234 -9.26 4.87 -28.00
N PRO A 235 -9.46 4.64 -29.32
CA PRO A 235 -8.45 4.91 -30.34
C PRO A 235 -7.92 6.34 -30.30
N GLU A 236 -8.77 7.35 -30.05
CA GLU A 236 -8.32 8.75 -29.97
C GLU A 236 -7.44 8.98 -28.74
N ALA A 237 -7.76 8.36 -27.60
CA ALA A 237 -6.93 8.44 -26.41
C ALA A 237 -5.55 7.79 -26.64
N ARG A 238 -5.51 6.63 -27.30
CA ARG A 238 -4.24 5.98 -27.67
C ARG A 238 -3.44 6.80 -28.67
N ALA A 239 -4.08 7.42 -29.66
CA ALA A 239 -3.41 8.33 -30.59
C ALA A 239 -2.77 9.54 -29.85
N LYS A 240 -3.46 10.11 -28.86
CA LYS A 240 -2.91 11.17 -28.00
C LYS A 240 -1.71 10.69 -27.18
N VAL A 241 -1.79 9.49 -26.61
CA VAL A 241 -0.67 8.85 -25.90
C VAL A 241 0.55 8.73 -26.80
N ARG A 242 0.39 8.22 -28.04
CA ARG A 242 1.50 8.11 -28.99
C ARG A 242 2.10 9.46 -29.35
N ALA A 243 1.28 10.47 -29.59
CA ALA A 243 1.75 11.82 -29.92
C ALA A 243 2.57 12.42 -28.77
N LEU A 244 2.10 12.27 -27.53
CA LEU A 244 2.81 12.77 -26.36
C LEU A 244 4.09 11.98 -26.08
N SER A 245 4.04 10.66 -26.17
CA SER A 245 5.23 9.81 -26.04
C SER A 245 6.29 10.15 -27.10
N ALA A 246 5.90 10.39 -28.36
CA ALA A 246 6.83 10.81 -29.40
C ALA A 246 7.56 12.13 -29.04
N ALA A 247 6.84 13.09 -28.44
CA ALA A 247 7.46 14.31 -27.93
C ALA A 247 8.42 14.05 -26.76
N VAL A 248 8.06 13.16 -25.83
CA VAL A 248 8.95 12.72 -24.73
C VAL A 248 10.22 12.06 -25.27
N ARG A 249 10.10 11.17 -26.26
CA ARG A 249 11.25 10.52 -26.92
C ARG A 249 12.15 11.54 -27.62
N ALA A 250 11.57 12.45 -28.39
CA ALA A 250 12.31 13.51 -29.08
C ALA A 250 13.06 14.44 -28.11
N ALA A 251 12.58 14.54 -26.86
CA ALA A 251 13.23 15.29 -25.79
C ALA A 251 14.34 14.52 -25.04
N GLY A 252 14.64 13.28 -25.45
CA GLY A 252 15.65 12.43 -24.81
C GLY A 252 15.08 11.53 -23.72
N GLY A 253 13.76 11.43 -23.60
CA GLY A 253 13.10 10.50 -22.69
C GLY A 253 13.23 9.04 -23.12
N GLY A 254 13.16 8.17 -22.13
CA GLY A 254 13.11 6.73 -22.30
C GLY A 254 13.41 5.94 -21.03
N PRO A 255 13.63 4.62 -21.14
CA PRO A 255 13.55 3.69 -20.02
C PRO A 255 14.55 3.98 -18.90
N THR A 256 15.62 4.73 -19.17
CA THR A 256 16.72 5.04 -18.26
C THR A 256 16.90 6.54 -17.98
N THR A 257 16.16 7.43 -18.65
CA THR A 257 16.32 8.90 -18.51
C THR A 257 15.04 9.60 -18.09
N PHE A 258 13.88 9.19 -18.64
CA PHE A 258 12.56 9.69 -18.30
C PHE A 258 11.51 8.71 -18.84
N ARG A 259 10.75 8.01 -17.99
CA ARG A 259 9.81 6.98 -18.44
C ARG A 259 8.43 7.55 -18.77
N TYR A 260 7.93 7.23 -19.95
CA TYR A 260 6.52 7.43 -20.28
C TYR A 260 5.72 6.19 -19.86
N ALA A 261 4.75 6.37 -18.95
CA ALA A 261 3.97 5.28 -18.38
C ALA A 261 2.47 5.40 -18.70
N VAL A 262 1.76 4.26 -18.66
CA VAL A 262 0.29 4.19 -18.74
C VAL A 262 -0.27 3.16 -17.76
N THR A 263 -1.43 3.47 -17.21
CA THR A 263 -2.30 2.54 -16.48
C THR A 263 -3.12 1.72 -17.49
N SER A 264 -2.49 0.78 -18.18
CA SER A 264 -3.17 -0.02 -19.19
C SER A 264 -2.44 -1.32 -19.49
N GLU A 265 -3.18 -2.27 -20.07
CA GLU A 265 -2.58 -3.46 -20.66
C GLU A 265 -1.79 -3.11 -21.92
N PRO A 266 -0.73 -3.88 -22.25
CA PRO A 266 -0.07 -3.76 -23.54
C PRO A 266 -1.08 -3.84 -24.68
N HIS A 267 -0.99 -2.89 -25.60
CA HIS A 267 -1.89 -2.80 -26.74
C HIS A 267 -1.09 -2.56 -28.03
N PRO A 268 -1.42 -3.21 -29.15
CA PRO A 268 -0.72 -3.01 -30.43
C PRO A 268 -0.61 -1.53 -30.85
N ASP A 269 -1.68 -0.75 -30.68
CA ASP A 269 -1.66 0.69 -30.97
C ASP A 269 -0.67 1.48 -30.10
N LEU A 270 -0.30 1.00 -28.91
CA LEU A 270 0.66 1.69 -28.04
C LEU A 270 2.09 1.24 -28.34
N GLY A 271 2.31 -0.05 -28.62
CA GLY A 271 3.59 -0.59 -29.09
C GLY A 271 4.77 -0.18 -28.20
N ASP A 272 5.83 0.32 -28.84
CA ASP A 272 7.08 0.80 -28.23
C ASP A 272 7.01 2.23 -27.68
N ALA A 273 5.84 2.88 -27.77
CA ALA A 273 5.63 4.22 -27.23
C ALA A 273 5.64 4.25 -25.69
N ILE A 274 5.53 3.10 -25.03
CA ILE A 274 5.40 3.01 -23.57
C ILE A 274 6.67 2.38 -22.98
N ASP A 275 7.28 3.07 -22.02
CA ASP A 275 8.40 2.53 -21.25
C ASP A 275 7.92 1.64 -20.09
N LEU A 276 6.76 1.97 -19.53
CA LEU A 276 6.21 1.35 -18.33
C LEU A 276 4.70 1.13 -18.44
N TYR A 277 4.30 -0.13 -18.54
CA TYR A 277 2.91 -0.54 -18.37
C TYR A 277 2.63 -0.81 -16.90
N ILE A 278 1.60 -0.17 -16.36
CA ILE A 278 1.07 -0.44 -15.03
C ILE A 278 -0.25 -1.18 -15.22
N SER A 279 -0.25 -2.51 -15.05
CA SER A 279 -1.39 -3.32 -15.43
C SER A 279 -1.52 -4.61 -14.61
N MET A 280 -2.68 -5.25 -14.70
CA MET A 280 -2.91 -6.55 -14.07
C MET A 280 -2.25 -7.70 -14.84
N SER A 281 -1.85 -7.49 -16.09
CA SER A 281 -1.02 -8.46 -16.84
C SER A 281 0.48 -8.22 -16.70
N ALA A 282 0.92 -7.39 -15.75
CA ALA A 282 2.35 -7.15 -15.47
C ALA A 282 3.17 -8.44 -15.28
N ALA A 283 2.52 -9.51 -14.80
CA ALA A 283 3.09 -10.85 -14.68
C ALA A 283 3.53 -11.49 -16.01
N HIS A 284 2.89 -11.13 -17.12
CA HIS A 284 3.09 -11.70 -18.46
C HIS A 284 3.79 -10.74 -19.42
N LEU A 285 4.36 -9.64 -18.91
CA LEU A 285 5.24 -8.81 -19.72
C LEU A 285 6.52 -9.60 -19.99
N ASP A 286 6.72 -9.93 -21.27
CA ASP A 286 7.87 -10.69 -21.75
C ASP A 286 9.15 -9.84 -21.70
N GLY A 287 10.25 -10.49 -21.31
CA GLY A 287 11.59 -9.89 -21.28
C GLY A 287 11.85 -8.92 -20.11
N ASP A 288 13.11 -8.49 -20.00
CA ASP A 288 13.57 -7.53 -18.99
C ASP A 288 13.35 -6.06 -19.41
N LEU A 289 12.69 -5.83 -20.56
CA LEU A 289 12.54 -4.49 -21.15
C LEU A 289 11.62 -3.57 -20.34
N HIS A 290 10.67 -4.13 -19.58
CA HIS A 290 9.71 -3.37 -18.80
C HIS A 290 9.79 -3.73 -17.32
N ALA A 291 9.88 -2.71 -16.45
CA ALA A 291 9.63 -2.92 -15.04
C ALA A 291 8.18 -3.40 -14.85
N ARG A 292 7.98 -4.43 -14.04
CA ARG A 292 6.64 -5.02 -13.82
C ARG A 292 5.94 -4.28 -12.70
N TRP A 293 5.02 -3.38 -13.08
CA TRP A 293 4.22 -2.61 -12.14
C TRP A 293 2.76 -3.02 -12.26
N THR A 294 2.08 -3.14 -11.12
CA THR A 294 0.64 -3.41 -11.09
C THR A 294 -0.08 -2.29 -10.38
N TYR A 295 -1.40 -2.27 -10.49
CA TYR A 295 -2.25 -1.20 -10.00
C TYR A 295 -3.40 -1.73 -9.16
N ASN A 296 -3.67 -1.08 -8.02
CA ASN A 296 -4.77 -1.37 -7.10
C ASN A 296 -4.90 -2.86 -6.77
N GLY A 297 -6.00 -3.25 -6.13
CA GLY A 297 -6.29 -4.66 -5.92
C GLY A 297 -7.78 -4.91 -5.97
N ALA A 298 -8.14 -6.01 -6.60
CA ALA A 298 -9.50 -6.50 -6.68
C ALA A 298 -9.48 -8.02 -6.69
N HIS A 299 -10.28 -8.65 -5.84
CA HIS A 299 -10.37 -10.12 -5.84
C HIS A 299 -10.98 -10.61 -7.17
N PRO A 300 -10.49 -11.71 -7.76
CA PRO A 300 -9.44 -12.62 -7.30
C PRO A 300 -8.04 -12.28 -7.84
N TYR A 301 -7.84 -11.10 -8.42
CA TYR A 301 -6.55 -10.72 -9.01
C TYR A 301 -5.54 -10.31 -7.94
N ALA A 302 -5.97 -9.56 -6.94
CA ALA A 302 -5.21 -9.24 -5.73
C ALA A 302 -6.18 -8.90 -4.60
N GLY A 303 -5.72 -8.86 -3.35
CA GLY A 303 -6.56 -8.36 -2.27
C GLY A 303 -6.87 -6.87 -2.45
N SER A 304 -8.10 -6.46 -2.14
CA SER A 304 -8.53 -5.06 -2.29
C SER A 304 -8.17 -4.19 -1.08
N MET A 305 -8.14 -2.88 -1.29
CA MET A 305 -7.90 -1.84 -0.30
C MET A 305 -9.18 -1.15 0.19
N VAL A 306 -10.35 -1.55 -0.28
CA VAL A 306 -11.62 -1.02 0.27
C VAL A 306 -11.86 -1.53 1.69
N LEU A 307 -12.64 -0.77 2.47
CA LEU A 307 -12.95 -1.05 3.87
C LEU A 307 -13.53 -2.45 4.10
N ASP A 308 -14.41 -2.88 3.21
CA ASP A 308 -15.17 -4.14 3.30
C ASP A 308 -14.56 -5.27 2.46
N ALA A 309 -13.29 -5.15 2.09
CA ALA A 309 -12.57 -6.16 1.33
C ALA A 309 -12.52 -7.51 2.08
N ILE A 310 -12.51 -8.62 1.34
CA ILE A 310 -12.27 -9.95 1.91
C ILE A 310 -10.82 -10.02 2.44
N THR A 311 -10.66 -10.55 3.65
CA THR A 311 -9.36 -10.76 4.29
C THR A 311 -8.47 -11.74 3.48
N PRO A 312 -7.14 -11.57 3.50
CA PRO A 312 -6.38 -10.60 4.30
C PRO A 312 -6.16 -9.25 3.59
N GLY A 313 -6.94 -8.93 2.55
CA GLY A 313 -6.87 -7.64 1.84
C GLY A 313 -5.48 -7.35 1.26
N ALA A 314 -4.99 -6.14 1.48
CA ALA A 314 -3.74 -5.64 0.92
C ALA A 314 -2.47 -6.36 1.42
N ARG A 315 -2.56 -7.21 2.45
CA ARG A 315 -1.43 -8.07 2.87
C ARG A 315 -0.96 -8.98 1.72
N THR A 316 -1.88 -9.41 0.86
CA THR A 316 -1.58 -10.26 -0.30
C THR A 316 -0.58 -9.62 -1.27
N TRP A 317 -0.45 -8.29 -1.29
CA TRP A 317 0.33 -7.57 -2.29
C TRP A 317 1.81 -7.94 -2.26
N GLY A 318 2.41 -8.11 -1.07
CA GLY A 318 3.81 -8.50 -0.98
C GLY A 318 4.09 -9.93 -1.48
N TRP A 319 3.19 -10.87 -1.20
CA TRP A 319 3.30 -12.25 -1.69
C TRP A 319 3.11 -12.35 -3.20
N ILE A 320 2.12 -11.65 -3.73
CA ILE A 320 1.88 -11.54 -5.17
C ILE A 320 3.10 -10.87 -5.83
N ALA A 321 3.59 -9.78 -5.25
CA ALA A 321 4.72 -9.06 -5.81
C ALA A 321 6.00 -9.91 -5.86
N TYR A 322 6.28 -10.71 -4.82
CA TYR A 322 7.35 -11.70 -4.88
C TYR A 322 7.09 -12.77 -5.96
N ARG A 323 5.91 -13.38 -5.97
CA ARG A 323 5.57 -14.51 -6.86
C ARG A 323 5.63 -14.15 -8.34
N TYR A 324 5.26 -12.92 -8.68
CA TYR A 324 5.15 -12.42 -10.06
C TYR A 324 6.21 -11.36 -10.41
N ALA A 325 7.22 -11.18 -9.55
CA ALA A 325 8.30 -10.22 -9.72
C ALA A 325 7.82 -8.78 -9.98
N ILE A 326 6.77 -8.35 -9.27
CA ILE A 326 6.28 -6.97 -9.33
C ILE A 326 7.22 -6.08 -8.51
N SER A 327 7.81 -5.07 -9.15
CA SER A 327 8.73 -4.15 -8.49
C SER A 327 7.97 -3.10 -7.67
N THR A 328 6.89 -2.57 -8.23
CA THR A 328 6.10 -1.49 -7.61
C THR A 328 4.61 -1.77 -7.73
N TRP A 329 3.90 -1.54 -6.63
CA TRP A 329 2.44 -1.54 -6.58
C TRP A 329 1.94 -0.09 -6.59
N TYR A 330 1.24 0.31 -7.64
CA TYR A 330 0.65 1.64 -7.74
C TYR A 330 -0.75 1.65 -7.12
N VAL A 331 -1.02 2.68 -6.32
CA VAL A 331 -2.32 2.99 -5.73
C VAL A 331 -2.79 4.34 -6.25
N TRP A 332 -3.99 4.34 -6.83
CA TRP A 332 -4.55 5.47 -7.56
C TRP A 332 -4.74 6.73 -6.73
N ASP A 333 -5.06 6.56 -5.44
CA ASP A 333 -5.10 7.61 -4.44
C ASP A 333 -5.04 7.01 -3.03
N ALA A 334 -4.50 7.78 -2.10
CA ALA A 334 -4.45 7.46 -0.68
C ALA A 334 -5.22 8.46 0.19
N LEU A 335 -5.53 9.66 -0.33
CA LEU A 335 -6.12 10.77 0.41
C LEU A 335 -7.41 11.29 -0.25
N TYR A 336 -8.19 10.46 -0.94
CA TYR A 336 -9.46 10.83 -1.62
C TYR A 336 -10.57 11.22 -0.62
N TRP A 337 -10.37 12.30 0.13
CA TRP A 337 -11.27 12.76 1.18
C TRP A 337 -12.38 13.65 0.65
N HIS A 338 -12.21 14.21 -0.56
CA HIS A 338 -13.27 14.94 -1.24
C HIS A 338 -13.58 14.36 -2.61
N ASP A 339 -14.87 14.30 -2.95
CA ASP A 339 -15.33 13.73 -4.21
C ASP A 339 -15.03 14.63 -5.42
N ARG A 340 -13.77 14.60 -5.88
CA ARG A 340 -13.24 15.44 -6.95
C ARG A 340 -13.23 14.79 -8.33
N HIS A 341 -13.56 13.50 -8.45
CA HIS A 341 -13.56 12.76 -9.72
C HIS A 341 -14.95 12.42 -10.25
N ASN A 342 -15.96 12.20 -9.40
CA ASN A 342 -17.23 11.61 -9.86
C ASN A 342 -18.23 12.62 -10.45
N ARG A 343 -18.01 13.92 -10.26
CA ARG A 343 -18.93 14.97 -10.74
C ARG A 343 -18.22 15.93 -11.69
N LYS A 344 -18.21 15.59 -12.99
CA LYS A 344 -17.61 16.44 -14.03
C LYS A 344 -18.21 17.85 -14.00
N GLY A 345 -17.34 18.86 -13.91
CA GLY A 345 -17.72 20.27 -13.88
C GLY A 345 -18.27 20.78 -12.54
N ALA A 346 -18.37 19.94 -11.51
CA ALA A 346 -18.73 20.40 -10.17
C ALA A 346 -17.59 21.23 -9.55
N PRO A 347 -17.91 22.23 -8.70
CA PRO A 347 -16.91 22.96 -7.95
C PRO A 347 -16.10 22.04 -7.04
N LEU A 348 -14.79 22.27 -6.97
CA LEU A 348 -13.92 21.67 -5.97
C LEU A 348 -14.11 22.35 -4.59
N PRO A 349 -13.90 21.62 -3.48
CA PRO A 349 -13.32 20.27 -3.39
C PRO A 349 -14.30 19.12 -3.70
N GLY A 350 -15.59 19.40 -3.80
CA GLY A 350 -16.63 18.37 -3.88
C GLY A 350 -17.17 17.99 -2.49
N ARG A 351 -17.85 16.84 -2.39
CA ARG A 351 -18.40 16.36 -1.11
C ARG A 351 -17.26 15.85 -0.22
N ALA A 352 -17.14 16.38 0.99
CA ALA A 352 -16.24 15.85 2.01
C ALA A 352 -16.71 14.47 2.52
N LEU A 353 -15.77 13.55 2.69
CA LEU A 353 -15.98 12.23 3.26
C LEU A 353 -16.09 12.32 4.79
N ASP A 354 -17.19 11.81 5.33
CA ASP A 354 -17.31 11.49 6.76
C ASP A 354 -17.58 9.98 6.90
N PRO A 355 -16.55 9.17 7.19
CA PRO A 355 -16.69 7.71 7.24
C PRO A 355 -17.57 7.23 8.40
N ARG A 356 -17.87 8.10 9.39
CA ARG A 356 -18.80 7.79 10.48
C ARG A 356 -20.25 7.80 10.02
N LEU A 357 -20.57 8.61 9.00
CA LEU A 357 -21.91 8.72 8.43
C LEU A 357 -22.10 7.80 7.23
N ASP A 358 -21.12 7.79 6.33
CA ASP A 358 -21.08 6.99 5.11
C ASP A 358 -19.63 6.79 4.63
N PRO A 359 -19.06 5.58 4.72
CA PRO A 359 -17.71 5.31 4.25
C PRO A 359 -17.58 5.24 2.73
N THR A 360 -18.66 5.40 1.96
CA THR A 360 -18.58 5.49 0.49
C THR A 360 -17.79 6.73 0.08
N SER A 361 -16.56 6.55 -0.39
CA SER A 361 -15.69 7.65 -0.85
C SER A 361 -15.81 7.84 -2.36
N PHE A 362 -15.83 6.74 -3.12
CA PHE A 362 -15.99 6.72 -4.57
C PHE A 362 -17.42 6.30 -4.96
N HIS A 363 -18.04 7.04 -5.88
CA HIS A 363 -19.31 6.67 -6.50
C HIS A 363 -19.52 7.41 -7.83
N ASP A 364 -19.35 6.74 -8.98
CA ASP A 364 -19.50 7.35 -10.31
C ASP A 364 -20.92 7.19 -10.91
N GLY A 365 -21.74 6.36 -10.28
CA GLY A 365 -23.14 6.08 -10.64
C GLY A 365 -23.35 4.60 -10.96
N GLU A 366 -22.30 3.92 -11.42
CA GLU A 366 -22.27 2.49 -11.70
C GLU A 366 -21.52 1.74 -10.61
N ASP A 367 -20.33 2.23 -10.28
CA ASP A 367 -19.44 1.67 -9.27
C ASP A 367 -19.38 2.53 -8.02
N HIS A 368 -19.14 1.89 -6.88
CA HIS A 368 -18.91 2.56 -5.60
C HIS A 368 -17.98 1.76 -4.70
N GLY A 369 -17.12 2.48 -3.96
CA GLY A 369 -16.12 1.92 -3.07
C GLY A 369 -16.18 2.53 -1.68
N ASN A 370 -16.23 1.68 -0.66
CA ASN A 370 -16.10 2.09 0.74
C ASN A 370 -14.61 2.37 1.03
N LEU A 371 -14.27 3.64 1.26
CA LEU A 371 -12.90 4.11 1.46
C LEU A 371 -11.94 3.75 0.32
N ASP A 372 -12.46 3.62 -0.90
CA ASP A 372 -11.62 3.64 -2.11
C ASP A 372 -10.89 4.98 -2.24
N GLY A 373 -9.62 4.91 -2.64
CA GLY A 373 -8.73 6.07 -2.68
C GLY A 373 -8.36 6.64 -1.30
N VAL A 374 -8.78 6.01 -0.19
CA VAL A 374 -8.57 6.52 1.18
C VAL A 374 -7.83 5.48 2.01
N LEU A 375 -6.50 5.56 2.07
CA LEU A 375 -5.64 4.70 2.90
C LEU A 375 -5.33 5.30 4.28
N ALA A 376 -5.50 6.62 4.43
CA ALA A 376 -5.42 7.30 5.72
C ALA A 376 -6.57 8.29 5.85
N LEU A 377 -6.97 8.59 7.08
CA LEU A 377 -8.01 9.60 7.37
C LEU A 377 -7.38 10.95 7.71
N PRO A 378 -8.11 12.06 7.53
CA PRO A 378 -7.62 13.37 7.96
C PRO A 378 -7.43 13.40 9.48
N ALA A 379 -6.32 13.96 9.92
CA ALA A 379 -6.03 14.27 11.32
C ALA A 379 -5.57 15.72 11.46
N LYS A 380 -5.67 16.28 12.67
CA LYS A 380 -5.31 17.69 12.94
C LYS A 380 -3.90 18.05 12.45
N ASP A 381 -2.94 17.16 12.69
CA ASP A 381 -1.51 17.39 12.43
C ASP A 381 -0.95 16.44 11.35
N GLY A 382 -1.79 15.94 10.45
CA GLY A 382 -1.37 15.04 9.37
C GLY A 382 -2.41 13.98 9.04
N CYS A 383 -1.98 12.72 9.03
CA CYS A 383 -2.81 11.59 8.61
C CYS A 383 -2.96 10.58 9.73
N GLN A 384 -4.20 10.15 9.97
CA GLN A 384 -4.51 9.03 10.86
C GLN A 384 -4.36 7.71 10.07
N PRO A 385 -3.48 6.79 10.51
CA PRO A 385 -3.27 5.52 9.81
C PRO A 385 -4.48 4.59 9.92
N THR A 386 -4.50 3.56 9.07
CA THR A 386 -5.57 2.55 9.01
C THR A 386 -5.00 1.15 9.17
N LEU A 387 -5.85 0.19 9.52
CA LEU A 387 -5.51 -1.24 9.49
C LEU A 387 -5.09 -1.69 8.09
N ARG A 388 -5.62 -1.07 7.03
CA ARG A 388 -5.22 -1.35 5.64
C ARG A 388 -3.77 -0.96 5.35
N LEU A 389 -3.29 0.17 5.87
CA LEU A 389 -1.85 0.50 5.83
C LEU A 389 -1.01 -0.52 6.62
N ALA A 390 -1.48 -0.97 7.78
CA ALA A 390 -0.80 -2.02 8.55
C ALA A 390 -0.74 -3.36 7.77
N GLN A 391 -1.79 -3.71 7.02
CA GLN A 391 -1.81 -4.86 6.13
C GLN A 391 -0.79 -4.73 4.99
N ILE A 392 -0.68 -3.55 4.36
CA ILE A 392 0.32 -3.28 3.32
C ILE A 392 1.73 -3.50 3.89
N ARG A 393 2.07 -2.86 5.02
CA ARG A 393 3.38 -3.06 5.68
C ARG A 393 3.64 -4.54 5.95
N ARG A 394 2.63 -5.26 6.43
CA ARG A 394 2.79 -6.68 6.73
C ARG A 394 3.07 -7.51 5.48
N GLY A 395 2.37 -7.24 4.38
CA GLY A 395 2.67 -7.85 3.09
C GLY A 395 4.10 -7.57 2.63
N LEU A 396 4.56 -6.33 2.75
CA LEU A 396 5.93 -5.94 2.39
C LEU A 396 7.01 -6.63 3.24
N GLN A 397 6.77 -6.79 4.55
CA GLN A 397 7.69 -7.54 5.42
C GLN A 397 7.66 -9.05 5.12
N ASP A 398 6.50 -9.62 4.79
CA ASP A 398 6.41 -10.99 4.29
C ASP A 398 7.22 -11.16 2.97
N ARG A 399 7.20 -10.16 2.08
CA ARG A 399 8.05 -10.13 0.87
C ARG A 399 9.53 -10.10 1.20
N GLN A 400 9.97 -9.26 2.16
CA GLN A 400 11.38 -9.25 2.57
C GLN A 400 11.82 -10.63 3.11
N LEU A 401 10.95 -11.31 3.86
CA LEU A 401 11.22 -12.67 4.33
C LEU A 401 11.29 -13.68 3.18
N LEU A 402 10.43 -13.58 2.17
CA LEU A 402 10.51 -14.38 0.95
C LEU A 402 11.85 -14.16 0.23
N GLU A 403 12.27 -12.91 0.06
CA GLU A 403 13.55 -12.58 -0.59
C GLU A 403 14.76 -13.11 0.19
N LEU A 404 14.75 -13.04 1.52
CA LEU A 404 15.80 -13.63 2.36
C LEU A 404 15.78 -15.17 2.31
N ALA A 405 14.60 -15.78 2.44
CA ALA A 405 14.42 -17.23 2.36
C ALA A 405 14.87 -17.76 0.99
N ALA A 406 14.61 -17.03 -0.10
CA ALA A 406 15.01 -17.43 -1.45
C ALA A 406 16.53 -17.45 -1.64
N ARG A 407 17.28 -16.61 -0.92
CA ARG A 407 18.75 -16.65 -0.92
C ARG A 407 19.29 -17.90 -0.23
N CYS A 408 18.56 -18.46 0.71
CA CYS A 408 18.95 -19.66 1.47
C CYS A 408 18.45 -20.95 0.82
N ASP A 409 17.17 -21.00 0.45
CA ASP A 409 16.51 -22.12 -0.20
C ASP A 409 15.52 -21.60 -1.26
N PRO A 410 16.00 -21.34 -2.49
CA PRO A 410 15.15 -20.78 -3.55
C PRO A 410 14.00 -21.71 -3.93
N SER A 411 14.22 -23.02 -3.93
CA SER A 411 13.23 -24.00 -4.35
C SER A 411 12.10 -24.16 -3.34
N ALA A 412 12.40 -24.28 -2.04
CA ALA A 412 11.37 -24.35 -1.01
C ALA A 412 10.59 -23.04 -0.89
N THR A 413 11.27 -21.91 -1.03
CA THR A 413 10.62 -20.59 -0.99
C THR A 413 9.69 -20.40 -2.18
N ALA A 414 10.11 -20.75 -3.39
CA ALA A 414 9.26 -20.68 -4.58
C ALA A 414 8.03 -21.60 -4.47
N ARG A 415 8.19 -22.82 -3.94
CA ARG A 415 7.06 -23.73 -3.67
C ARG A 415 6.08 -23.14 -2.67
N LEU A 416 6.56 -22.61 -1.55
CA LEU A 416 5.70 -21.99 -0.53
C LEU A 416 4.95 -20.77 -1.09
N ALA A 417 5.62 -19.92 -1.87
CA ALA A 417 4.98 -18.78 -2.51
C ALA A 417 3.87 -19.22 -3.49
N ALA A 418 4.10 -20.28 -4.27
CA ALA A 418 3.11 -20.85 -5.18
C ALA A 418 1.95 -21.55 -4.45
N GLU A 419 2.20 -22.17 -3.29
CA GLU A 419 1.15 -22.74 -2.43
C GLU A 419 0.26 -21.65 -1.83
N MET A 420 0.86 -20.55 -1.35
CA MET A 420 0.13 -19.44 -0.74
C MET A 420 -0.61 -18.59 -1.76
N VAL A 421 -0.04 -18.39 -2.95
CA VAL A 421 -0.63 -17.63 -4.06
C VAL A 421 -0.57 -18.46 -5.34
N PRO A 422 -1.49 -19.41 -5.53
CA PRO A 422 -1.49 -20.27 -6.72
C PRO A 422 -1.71 -19.50 -8.02
N ARG A 423 -2.67 -18.58 -8.01
CA ARG A 423 -3.01 -17.68 -9.13
C ARG A 423 -3.39 -16.30 -8.60
N ALA A 424 -2.85 -15.27 -9.21
CA ALA A 424 -3.16 -13.86 -8.96
C ALA A 424 -2.96 -13.08 -10.26
N LEU A 425 -3.25 -11.77 -10.26
CA LEU A 425 -3.11 -10.92 -11.44
C LEU A 425 -3.86 -11.55 -12.63
N ALA A 426 -3.41 -11.35 -13.87
CA ALA A 426 -4.05 -11.92 -15.05
C ALA A 426 -4.24 -13.46 -15.01
N ASP A 427 -3.41 -14.20 -14.26
CA ASP A 427 -3.55 -15.66 -14.07
C ASP A 427 -4.80 -16.05 -13.26
N ALA A 428 -5.38 -15.14 -12.48
CA ALA A 428 -6.50 -15.46 -11.60
C ALA A 428 -7.75 -15.98 -12.33
N ASN A 429 -8.00 -15.49 -13.55
CA ASN A 429 -9.26 -15.73 -14.27
C ASN A 429 -9.14 -16.28 -15.69
N GLY A 430 -7.93 -16.53 -16.22
CA GLY A 430 -7.77 -16.97 -17.61
C GLY A 430 -8.53 -16.09 -18.62
N GLY A 431 -8.67 -14.79 -18.33
CA GLY A 431 -9.40 -13.81 -19.15
C GLY A 431 -10.93 -13.71 -18.98
N LYS A 432 -11.57 -14.32 -17.97
CA LYS A 432 -13.05 -14.27 -17.77
C LYS A 432 -13.52 -13.39 -16.58
N PRO A 433 -14.77 -12.88 -16.55
CA PRO A 433 -15.16 -11.79 -15.63
C PRO A 433 -15.24 -12.14 -14.13
N SER A 434 -14.67 -11.23 -13.32
CA SER A 434 -14.88 -10.74 -11.93
C SER A 434 -15.57 -11.56 -10.81
N LYS A 435 -16.06 -12.79 -11.01
CA LYS A 435 -16.77 -13.56 -9.96
C LYS A 435 -15.97 -14.70 -9.33
N ALA A 436 -14.77 -15.02 -9.82
CA ALA A 436 -14.03 -16.14 -9.26
C ALA A 436 -13.52 -15.79 -7.86
N LYS A 437 -13.53 -16.79 -6.98
CA LYS A 437 -13.00 -16.66 -5.62
C LYS A 437 -11.48 -16.56 -5.68
N PRO A 438 -10.85 -15.86 -4.71
CA PRO A 438 -9.40 -15.90 -4.55
C PRO A 438 -8.89 -17.33 -4.49
N SER A 439 -7.76 -17.59 -5.14
CA SER A 439 -7.12 -18.92 -5.11
C SER A 439 -6.23 -19.13 -3.88
N TRP A 440 -6.07 -18.09 -3.05
CA TRP A 440 -5.26 -18.07 -1.83
C TRP A 440 -6.11 -18.12 -0.56
N PRO A 441 -5.53 -18.42 0.60
CA PRO A 441 -6.25 -18.45 1.87
C PRO A 441 -6.87 -17.10 2.23
N THR A 442 -8.14 -17.11 2.65
CA THR A 442 -8.88 -15.90 3.05
C THR A 442 -8.90 -15.67 4.57
N THR A 443 -8.20 -16.50 5.35
CA THR A 443 -8.07 -16.39 6.80
C THR A 443 -6.61 -16.16 7.19
N GLU A 444 -6.35 -15.51 8.32
CA GLU A 444 -4.98 -15.13 8.74
C GLU A 444 -4.06 -16.31 9.10
N ALA A 445 -4.61 -17.42 9.61
CA ALA A 445 -3.81 -18.50 10.17
C ALA A 445 -2.83 -19.14 9.15
N PRO A 446 -3.24 -19.48 7.91
CA PRO A 446 -2.31 -19.96 6.89
C PRO A 446 -1.17 -18.98 6.57
N TRP A 447 -1.45 -17.68 6.51
CA TRP A 447 -0.41 -16.67 6.22
C TRP A 447 0.62 -16.54 7.34
N GLU A 448 0.19 -16.67 8.59
CA GLU A 448 1.12 -16.66 9.72
C GLU A 448 1.96 -17.94 9.77
N LEU A 449 1.36 -19.12 9.52
CA LEU A 449 2.11 -20.37 9.45
C LEU A 449 3.15 -20.35 8.32
N ALA A 450 2.77 -19.84 7.13
CA ALA A 450 3.69 -19.67 6.02
C ALA A 450 4.84 -18.72 6.36
N ARG A 451 4.56 -17.59 7.01
CA ARG A 451 5.61 -16.67 7.47
C ARG A 451 6.58 -17.32 8.46
N ARG A 452 6.09 -18.11 9.42
CA ARG A 452 6.97 -18.85 10.36
C ARG A 452 7.90 -19.82 9.63
N LYS A 453 7.40 -20.46 8.58
CA LYS A 453 8.23 -21.29 7.68
C LYS A 453 9.27 -20.44 6.96
N LEU A 454 8.94 -19.23 6.50
CA LEU A 454 9.93 -18.32 5.90
C LEU A 454 11.04 -17.92 6.88
N LEU A 455 10.73 -17.64 8.14
CA LEU A 455 11.76 -17.37 9.16
C LEU A 455 12.74 -18.54 9.32
N SER A 456 12.23 -19.77 9.24
CA SER A 456 13.07 -20.97 9.30
C SER A 456 13.94 -21.13 8.05
N LEU A 457 13.36 -20.89 6.86
CA LEU A 457 14.10 -20.94 5.59
C LEU A 457 15.16 -19.84 5.49
N ALA A 458 14.90 -18.65 6.02
CA ALA A 458 15.80 -17.50 6.01
C ALA A 458 16.93 -17.59 7.05
N ALA A 459 17.04 -18.66 7.84
CA ALA A 459 17.99 -18.76 8.94
C ALA A 459 19.49 -18.74 8.52
N CYS A 460 19.80 -18.93 7.23
CA CYS A 460 21.17 -18.76 6.71
C CYS A 460 21.56 -17.28 6.58
N ALA A 461 20.59 -16.37 6.44
CA ALA A 461 20.77 -14.92 6.31
C ALA A 461 20.80 -14.28 7.70
N ARG A 462 21.91 -14.49 8.41
CA ARG A 462 22.11 -13.99 9.79
C ARG A 462 22.31 -12.47 9.85
#